data_AF-A0A4R1HR71-F1
#
_entry.id   AF-A0A4R1HR71-F1
#
_cell.length_a   1.000
_cell.length_b   1.000
_cell.length_c   1.000
_cell.angle_alpha   90.00
_cell.angle_beta   90.00
_cell.angle_gamma   90.00
#
_symmetry.space_group_name_H-M   'P 1'
#
loop_
_entity.id
_entity.type
_entity.pdbx_description
1 polymer ?
#
loop_
_entity_poly.entity_id
_entity_poly.type
_entity_poly.pdbx_seq_one_letter_code
_entity_poly.pdbx_strand_id
1 'polypeptide(L)'
;MAPSGTVGAGGSAATSSSPVTAEPVSGDSTAAVEEADLGPVGSDAVDDALAPDGAAVGAGGPTPDVTAEAVGRAVDGGAVDGGASDGGALDGGASDGGALDGGTSDDAALDGVAADGVAAHDAASGGAHTEPEVELDPWTQMPDPLRTRLAEIGATALGGMSQADVPASLRRFARFTPAKRARLGGTVLCAELERSEVFRTAVVAWWTAERPGELTTTADDRLDAAAAALLTGAHDAPRLVAAAERHGELGEVRAERDEALARVDKLTAEMERLRGELVEARDQARTAAQHREAEYQQLRRTVSDQGTKLRAATDARTELEETVARLRSGSDERVDEARAECTRLQDALEQERRKSERAAREVAAARQAAREARQGDEVRLSLLLDTLGGAVNGMRRELSLGGDGPRPGDTVRGARGITSAGGTPVDDLASLDSLLALPAVHLVVDGYNVSKTGYPDLPLADQRTRLVTQLAALRSRTGIEITVVFDGAAVVAAPLHGTRGVRVLFSEPDVLADDVVRDLVAAEPRGRPLLVATSDQEVVRSVRRRGAHTVPSAVLLQRLRAA
;
A
#
# COMPACT_ATOMS: atom_id res chain seq x y z
N MET A 1 4.24 -69.37 15.69
CA MET A 1 4.26 -70.18 16.94
C MET A 1 4.44 -69.23 18.11
N ALA A 2 3.66 -69.38 19.19
CA ALA A 2 3.98 -68.83 20.52
C ALA A 2 4.79 -69.88 21.31
N PRO A 3 5.50 -69.56 22.43
CA PRO A 3 4.93 -69.10 23.73
C PRO A 3 5.76 -67.96 24.40
N SER A 4 5.59 -67.51 25.66
CA SER A 4 4.46 -67.23 26.59
C SER A 4 5.02 -66.69 27.94
N GLY A 5 4.24 -65.92 28.73
CA GLY A 5 4.55 -65.49 30.14
C GLY A 5 4.69 -63.96 30.31
N THR A 6 4.05 -63.19 31.22
CA THR A 6 3.47 -63.36 32.58
C THR A 6 4.52 -63.62 33.70
N VAL A 7 4.46 -63.08 34.93
CA VAL A 7 3.49 -62.29 35.78
C VAL A 7 4.31 -61.25 36.61
N GLY A 8 3.86 -60.12 37.17
CA GLY A 8 2.57 -59.40 37.24
C GLY A 8 2.24 -58.86 38.66
N ALA A 9 1.74 -57.61 38.79
CA ALA A 9 1.48 -56.84 40.04
C ALA A 9 2.73 -56.50 40.90
N GLY A 10 2.76 -55.51 41.83
CA GLY A 10 1.80 -54.45 42.18
C GLY A 10 1.90 -54.05 43.68
N GLY A 11 1.84 -52.76 44.06
CA GLY A 11 1.81 -52.38 45.50
C GLY A 11 1.92 -50.88 45.87
N SER A 12 1.04 -50.48 46.81
CA SER A 12 1.16 -49.38 47.80
C SER A 12 1.50 -47.94 47.40
N ALA A 13 0.43 -47.16 47.19
CA ALA A 13 -0.05 -46.08 48.09
C ALA A 13 0.94 -45.06 48.72
N ALA A 14 0.56 -43.79 48.62
CA ALA A 14 1.27 -42.62 49.16
C ALA A 14 0.98 -42.31 50.65
N THR A 15 1.89 -41.56 51.27
CA THR A 15 1.55 -40.59 52.33
C THR A 15 2.45 -39.34 52.25
N SER A 16 1.97 -38.21 52.75
CA SER A 16 2.63 -36.88 52.71
C SER A 16 3.33 -36.52 54.03
N SER A 17 4.38 -35.69 53.96
CA SER A 17 4.60 -34.48 54.80
C SER A 17 5.96 -33.81 54.55
N SER A 18 6.00 -32.47 54.50
CA SER A 18 7.21 -31.64 54.66
C SER A 18 7.49 -31.38 56.15
N PRO A 19 8.68 -30.86 56.56
CA PRO A 19 8.77 -29.39 56.79
C PRO A 19 10.17 -28.70 56.75
N VAL A 20 10.19 -27.45 56.24
CA VAL A 20 10.77 -26.21 56.85
C VAL A 20 12.32 -25.99 57.05
N THR A 21 12.78 -24.78 56.66
CA THR A 21 14.08 -24.07 56.92
C THR A 21 15.39 -24.66 56.34
N ALA A 22 16.43 -23.88 55.97
CA ALA A 22 16.81 -22.49 56.32
C ALA A 22 17.53 -21.69 55.18
N GLU A 23 17.87 -20.42 55.46
CA GLU A 23 18.54 -19.37 54.64
C GLU A 23 19.91 -18.98 55.31
N PRO A 24 20.72 -17.95 54.89
CA PRO A 24 20.85 -17.15 53.65
C PRO A 24 22.35 -16.96 53.20
N VAL A 25 22.74 -15.77 52.68
CA VAL A 25 24.10 -15.18 52.41
C VAL A 25 24.60 -15.22 50.94
N SER A 26 25.21 -14.19 50.29
CA SER A 26 25.22 -12.69 50.39
C SER A 26 25.97 -12.08 49.19
N GLY A 27 25.71 -10.80 48.84
CA GLY A 27 26.49 -9.96 47.88
C GLY A 27 25.57 -9.06 47.02
N ASP A 28 25.49 -7.73 47.11
CA ASP A 28 26.51 -6.64 47.10
C ASP A 28 26.96 -6.27 45.66
N SER A 29 26.93 -5.02 45.14
CA SER A 29 26.31 -3.75 45.57
C SER A 29 26.31 -2.71 44.41
N THR A 30 25.80 -1.49 44.65
CA THR A 30 25.77 -0.27 43.79
C THR A 30 24.87 -0.36 42.53
N ALA A 31 23.90 0.51 42.24
CA ALA A 31 23.58 1.91 42.57
C ALA A 31 24.22 2.99 41.64
N ALA A 32 23.41 3.50 40.72
CA ALA A 32 23.53 4.78 40.03
C ALA A 32 22.12 5.38 39.86
N VAL A 33 22.01 6.71 39.86
CA VAL A 33 20.73 7.46 39.89
C VAL A 33 20.76 8.53 38.80
N GLU A 34 19.66 8.66 38.04
CA GLU A 34 19.18 9.95 37.56
C GLU A 34 17.67 9.92 37.25
N GLU A 35 17.08 11.08 36.97
CA GLU A 35 15.67 11.41 37.25
C GLU A 35 15.02 12.22 36.11
N ALA A 36 13.66 12.29 36.08
CA ALA A 36 12.82 13.03 35.12
C ALA A 36 12.82 12.50 33.66
N ASP A 37 11.81 12.76 32.81
CA ASP A 37 10.79 13.82 32.81
C ASP A 37 9.39 13.34 32.30
N LEU A 38 8.35 14.19 32.38
CA LEU A 38 6.94 13.84 32.15
C LEU A 38 6.22 14.66 31.04
N GLY A 39 6.13 14.08 29.84
CA GLY A 39 5.11 14.42 28.83
C GLY A 39 5.35 15.72 28.02
N PRO A 40 4.32 16.27 27.32
CA PRO A 40 2.91 15.85 27.31
C PRO A 40 2.33 15.46 25.91
N VAL A 41 1.02 15.21 25.90
CA VAL A 41 0.14 14.89 24.77
C VAL A 41 0.17 15.94 23.65
N GLY A 42 0.04 15.49 22.39
CA GLY A 42 -0.38 16.31 21.25
C GLY A 42 -1.54 15.64 20.50
N SER A 43 -2.57 16.42 20.15
CA SER A 43 -3.77 15.96 19.44
C SER A 43 -4.32 17.04 18.53
N ASP A 44 -4.40 16.76 17.22
CA ASP A 44 -5.18 17.46 16.19
C ASP A 44 -4.85 16.78 14.83
N ALA A 45 -5.71 16.73 13.81
CA ALA A 45 -7.14 17.08 13.74
C ALA A 45 -7.83 16.13 12.73
N VAL A 46 -9.17 16.14 12.72
CA VAL A 46 -9.99 15.55 11.64
C VAL A 46 -10.25 16.59 10.56
N ASP A 47 -10.43 16.14 9.31
CA ASP A 47 -11.15 16.91 8.29
C ASP A 47 -11.95 15.95 7.39
N ASP A 48 -13.04 16.43 6.80
CA ASP A 48 -14.12 15.61 6.23
C ASP A 48 -14.46 16.02 4.78
N ALA A 49 -14.73 15.05 3.92
CA ALA A 49 -14.98 15.27 2.48
C ALA A 49 -15.90 14.19 1.88
N LEU A 50 -17.20 14.45 1.91
CA LEU A 50 -18.24 13.63 1.30
C LEU A 50 -18.24 13.75 -0.25
N ALA A 51 -18.79 12.73 -0.93
CA ALA A 51 -18.92 12.68 -2.39
C ALA A 51 -19.91 13.72 -2.98
N PRO A 52 -20.04 13.79 -4.32
CA PRO A 52 -21.29 13.26 -4.86
C PRO A 52 -21.16 12.39 -6.13
N ASP A 53 -22.25 11.66 -6.40
CA ASP A 53 -22.55 10.89 -7.62
C ASP A 53 -22.89 11.80 -8.82
N GLY A 54 -22.83 11.27 -10.05
CA GLY A 54 -23.05 12.04 -11.28
C GLY A 54 -23.09 11.21 -12.56
N ALA A 55 -24.26 10.67 -12.91
CA ALA A 55 -24.46 9.86 -14.10
C ALA A 55 -24.41 10.66 -15.43
N ALA A 56 -23.94 10.02 -16.50
CA ALA A 56 -24.04 10.53 -17.87
C ALA A 56 -24.44 9.41 -18.86
N VAL A 57 -25.50 9.65 -19.64
CA VAL A 57 -26.02 8.71 -20.65
C VAL A 57 -25.81 9.30 -22.05
N GLY A 58 -25.25 8.51 -22.97
CA GLY A 58 -25.10 8.85 -24.39
C GLY A 58 -24.31 7.75 -25.11
N ALA A 59 -24.90 6.82 -25.85
CA ALA A 59 -25.61 6.98 -27.13
C ALA A 59 -24.65 7.23 -28.32
N GLY A 60 -24.35 6.16 -29.07
CA GLY A 60 -23.51 6.20 -30.28
C GLY A 60 -23.24 4.80 -30.84
N GLY A 61 -24.02 4.38 -31.85
CA GLY A 61 -23.70 3.22 -32.69
C GLY A 61 -22.68 3.57 -33.80
N PRO A 62 -22.47 2.71 -34.82
CA PRO A 62 -23.51 1.90 -35.47
C PRO A 62 -23.16 0.43 -35.80
N THR A 63 -24.18 -0.34 -36.19
CA THR A 63 -24.06 -1.58 -37.01
C THR A 63 -24.04 -1.19 -38.51
N PRO A 64 -23.65 -2.07 -39.46
CA PRO A 64 -24.40 -3.29 -39.87
C PRO A 64 -23.65 -4.61 -39.52
N ASP A 65 -24.06 -5.82 -39.92
CA ASP A 65 -24.98 -6.22 -40.99
C ASP A 65 -25.88 -7.43 -40.65
N VAL A 66 -26.83 -7.76 -41.53
CA VAL A 66 -27.98 -8.63 -41.27
C VAL A 66 -28.08 -9.79 -42.27
N THR A 67 -28.10 -11.03 -41.76
CA THR A 67 -28.86 -12.13 -42.37
C THR A 67 -29.47 -13.01 -41.28
N ALA A 68 -30.74 -13.38 -41.45
CA ALA A 68 -31.43 -14.30 -40.57
C ALA A 68 -32.26 -15.30 -41.38
N GLU A 69 -31.91 -16.57 -41.27
CA GLU A 69 -32.77 -17.72 -41.56
C GLU A 69 -32.49 -18.77 -40.48
N ALA A 70 -33.40 -19.64 -40.03
CA ALA A 70 -34.85 -19.74 -39.98
C ALA A 70 -35.13 -21.23 -39.63
N VAL A 71 -36.39 -21.57 -39.32
CA VAL A 71 -36.87 -22.95 -39.09
C VAL A 71 -36.36 -23.62 -37.79
N GLY A 72 -37.20 -23.55 -36.75
CA GLY A 72 -37.09 -24.44 -35.59
C GLY A 72 -37.92 -25.72 -35.75
N ARG A 73 -37.68 -26.69 -34.87
CA ARG A 73 -38.61 -27.81 -34.62
C ARG A 73 -38.54 -28.21 -33.15
N ALA A 74 -39.71 -28.32 -32.53
CA ALA A 74 -39.87 -28.81 -31.16
C ALA A 74 -40.44 -30.24 -31.15
N VAL A 75 -40.66 -30.73 -29.92
CA VAL A 75 -41.57 -31.81 -29.47
C VAL A 75 -40.86 -33.02 -28.86
N ASP A 76 -41.29 -33.33 -27.63
CA ASP A 76 -41.09 -34.51 -26.77
C ASP A 76 -39.65 -34.97 -26.45
N GLY A 77 -39.37 -35.50 -25.25
CA GLY A 77 -40.26 -35.78 -24.12
C GLY A 77 -39.94 -37.14 -23.53
N GLY A 78 -39.33 -37.16 -22.35
CA GLY A 78 -38.94 -38.39 -21.65
C GLY A 78 -38.47 -38.08 -20.23
N ALA A 79 -38.91 -38.89 -19.27
CA ALA A 79 -38.59 -38.74 -17.85
C ALA A 79 -38.15 -40.10 -17.27
N VAL A 80 -37.50 -40.04 -16.10
CA VAL A 80 -36.93 -41.17 -15.33
C VAL A 80 -35.81 -41.94 -16.06
N ASP A 81 -34.88 -42.63 -15.39
CA ASP A 81 -34.88 -43.05 -13.98
C ASP A 81 -33.50 -42.91 -13.30
N GLY A 82 -33.47 -43.09 -11.97
CA GLY A 82 -32.26 -42.99 -11.16
C GLY A 82 -31.36 -44.23 -11.24
N GLY A 83 -30.04 -44.03 -11.26
CA GLY A 83 -29.05 -45.11 -11.21
C GLY A 83 -27.79 -44.70 -10.44
N ALA A 84 -27.62 -45.24 -9.24
CA ALA A 84 -26.33 -45.21 -8.55
C ALA A 84 -25.41 -46.28 -9.16
N SER A 85 -24.12 -45.99 -9.29
CA SER A 85 -23.10 -46.93 -9.75
C SER A 85 -21.73 -46.51 -9.24
N ASP A 86 -20.95 -47.47 -8.74
CA ASP A 86 -19.73 -47.20 -7.97
C ASP A 86 -18.56 -46.70 -8.84
N GLY A 87 -18.05 -45.51 -8.50
CA GLY A 87 -16.81 -44.96 -9.06
C GLY A 87 -15.56 -45.57 -8.42
N GLY A 88 -15.32 -46.86 -8.66
CA GLY A 88 -14.18 -47.58 -8.11
C GLY A 88 -12.84 -47.21 -8.75
N ALA A 89 -11.81 -47.09 -7.91
CA ALA A 89 -10.37 -47.13 -8.24
C ALA A 89 -9.87 -46.26 -9.43
N LEU A 90 -9.38 -45.06 -9.11
CA LEU A 90 -8.26 -44.47 -9.85
C LEU A 90 -6.99 -44.65 -9.03
N ASP A 91 -6.09 -45.51 -9.51
CA ASP A 91 -4.77 -45.73 -8.92
C ASP A 91 -3.89 -44.50 -9.20
N GLY A 92 -3.62 -43.71 -8.16
CA GLY A 92 -2.78 -42.52 -8.21
C GLY A 92 -1.30 -42.89 -8.27
N GLY A 93 -0.89 -43.51 -9.38
CA GLY A 93 0.44 -44.09 -9.55
C GLY A 93 1.56 -43.14 -9.14
N ALA A 94 2.26 -43.50 -8.06
CA ALA A 94 3.40 -42.74 -7.58
C ALA A 94 4.51 -42.77 -8.64
N SER A 95 4.80 -41.63 -9.24
CA SER A 95 5.96 -41.47 -10.12
C SER A 95 7.22 -41.49 -9.25
N ASP A 96 7.82 -42.67 -9.10
CA ASP A 96 9.05 -42.85 -8.34
C ASP A 96 10.12 -41.84 -8.75
N GLY A 97 10.71 -41.19 -7.75
CA GLY A 97 11.88 -40.34 -7.94
C GLY A 97 13.11 -41.19 -8.22
N GLY A 98 13.20 -41.72 -9.44
CA GLY A 98 14.26 -42.61 -9.88
C GLY A 98 15.64 -41.98 -9.66
N ALA A 99 16.34 -42.45 -8.63
CA ALA A 99 17.73 -42.12 -8.42
C ALA A 99 18.54 -42.66 -9.61
N LEU A 100 19.14 -41.76 -10.39
CA LEU A 100 19.99 -42.16 -11.50
C LEU A 100 21.32 -42.68 -10.93
N ASP A 101 21.46 -43.99 -10.92
CA ASP A 101 22.71 -44.67 -10.60
C ASP A 101 23.87 -44.13 -11.44
N GLY A 102 25.04 -44.02 -10.83
CA GLY A 102 26.29 -43.66 -11.49
C GLY A 102 26.83 -44.83 -12.33
N GLY A 103 26.11 -45.22 -13.38
CA GLY A 103 26.49 -46.32 -14.28
C GLY A 103 27.77 -46.01 -15.06
N THR A 104 28.88 -46.63 -14.65
CA THR A 104 30.19 -46.49 -15.30
C THR A 104 30.36 -47.47 -16.46
N SER A 105 29.93 -47.09 -17.66
CA SER A 105 30.08 -47.82 -18.93
C SER A 105 29.74 -46.86 -20.08
N ASP A 106 30.53 -46.60 -21.12
CA ASP A 106 31.41 -47.50 -21.88
C ASP A 106 32.59 -46.77 -22.56
N ASP A 107 33.75 -47.44 -22.62
CA ASP A 107 34.88 -47.07 -23.49
C ASP A 107 34.58 -47.43 -24.95
N ALA A 108 33.98 -46.50 -25.69
CA ALA A 108 33.60 -46.67 -27.09
C ALA A 108 34.65 -46.10 -28.07
N ALA A 109 35.75 -46.83 -28.23
CA ALA A 109 36.66 -46.85 -29.38
C ALA A 109 37.09 -45.52 -30.06
N LEU A 110 38.37 -45.20 -29.95
CA LEU A 110 39.17 -44.86 -31.14
C LEU A 110 40.40 -45.77 -31.22
N ASP A 111 40.74 -46.15 -32.45
CA ASP A 111 41.65 -47.26 -32.74
C ASP A 111 43.08 -46.93 -32.34
N GLY A 112 43.61 -47.68 -31.36
CA GLY A 112 44.96 -47.50 -30.85
C GLY A 112 45.98 -48.08 -31.80
N VAL A 113 46.29 -47.35 -32.88
CA VAL A 113 47.35 -47.72 -33.85
C VAL A 113 48.61 -48.08 -33.07
N ALA A 114 49.01 -49.34 -33.17
CA ALA A 114 50.12 -49.87 -32.38
C ALA A 114 51.37 -49.03 -32.62
N ALA A 115 51.97 -48.52 -31.54
CA ALA A 115 53.32 -47.98 -31.58
C ALA A 115 54.27 -49.15 -31.83
N ASP A 116 54.48 -49.46 -33.11
CA ASP A 116 55.30 -50.59 -33.53
C ASP A 116 56.72 -50.37 -33.02
N GLY A 117 57.11 -51.23 -32.07
CA GLY A 117 58.34 -51.08 -31.35
C GLY A 117 59.49 -51.47 -32.26
N VAL A 118 60.05 -50.48 -32.98
CA VAL A 118 61.26 -50.63 -33.80
C VAL A 118 62.44 -50.93 -32.87
N ALA A 119 62.52 -52.18 -32.44
CA ALA A 119 63.67 -52.74 -31.79
C ALA A 119 64.86 -52.53 -32.73
N ALA A 120 65.99 -52.10 -32.17
CA ALA A 120 67.24 -51.95 -32.90
C ALA A 120 67.74 -53.34 -33.31
N HIS A 121 67.23 -53.85 -34.44
CA HIS A 121 67.59 -55.15 -34.95
C HIS A 121 69.00 -55.06 -35.52
N ASP A 122 69.95 -55.71 -34.86
CA ASP A 122 71.36 -55.69 -35.22
C ASP A 122 71.56 -56.35 -36.60
N ALA A 123 71.61 -55.52 -37.65
CA ALA A 123 71.60 -55.93 -39.04
C ALA A 123 73.03 -56.19 -39.58
N ALA A 124 73.84 -56.91 -38.80
CA ALA A 124 75.21 -57.31 -39.13
C ALA A 124 75.27 -58.40 -40.23
N SER A 125 74.64 -58.16 -41.38
CA SER A 125 74.63 -59.05 -42.55
C SER A 125 74.46 -58.29 -43.88
N GLY A 126 75.21 -57.20 -44.06
CA GLY A 126 75.40 -56.58 -45.39
C GLY A 126 76.48 -57.32 -46.18
N GLY A 127 76.10 -58.19 -47.11
CA GLY A 127 77.05 -58.88 -47.98
C GLY A 127 77.82 -57.91 -48.88
N ALA A 128 79.08 -58.24 -49.20
CA ALA A 128 79.93 -57.43 -50.08
C ALA A 128 79.48 -57.52 -51.55
N HIS A 129 78.35 -56.90 -51.85
CA HIS A 129 77.92 -56.61 -53.20
C HIS A 129 78.73 -55.43 -53.71
N THR A 130 79.87 -55.74 -54.34
CA THR A 130 80.53 -54.83 -55.27
C THR A 130 79.63 -54.67 -56.49
N GLU A 131 78.60 -53.84 -56.36
CA GLU A 131 78.04 -53.16 -57.52
C GLU A 131 79.20 -52.39 -58.19
N PRO A 132 79.22 -52.28 -59.53
CA PRO A 132 80.25 -51.49 -60.19
C PRO A 132 80.14 -50.04 -59.70
N GLU A 133 81.21 -49.52 -59.08
CA GLU A 133 81.35 -48.08 -58.85
C GLU A 133 81.33 -47.40 -60.23
N VAL A 134 80.14 -46.97 -60.66
CA VAL A 134 80.00 -46.03 -61.75
C VAL A 134 80.68 -44.75 -61.26
N GLU A 135 81.79 -44.38 -61.88
CA GLU A 135 82.53 -43.15 -61.58
C GLU A 135 81.69 -41.92 -62.03
N LEU A 136 80.65 -41.66 -61.27
CA LEU A 136 79.78 -40.50 -61.37
C LEU A 136 80.60 -39.29 -60.91
N ASP A 137 80.81 -38.35 -61.82
CA ASP A 137 81.63 -37.17 -61.57
C ASP A 137 81.14 -36.40 -60.33
N PRO A 138 81.94 -36.31 -59.25
CA PRO A 138 81.56 -35.62 -58.02
C PRO A 138 81.22 -34.14 -58.21
N TRP A 139 81.67 -33.51 -59.30
CA TRP A 139 81.29 -32.15 -59.66
C TRP A 139 79.85 -32.05 -60.17
N THR A 140 79.34 -33.10 -60.81
CA THR A 140 77.97 -33.17 -61.35
C THR A 140 76.94 -33.46 -60.25
N GLN A 141 77.31 -34.23 -59.22
CA GLN A 141 76.42 -34.67 -58.12
C GLN A 141 76.71 -33.93 -56.79
N MET A 142 76.98 -32.62 -56.87
CA MET A 142 77.30 -31.79 -55.70
C MET A 142 76.05 -31.08 -55.12
N PRO A 143 75.75 -31.24 -53.81
CA PRO A 143 74.67 -30.53 -53.11
C PRO A 143 74.81 -29.01 -53.15
N ASP A 144 73.68 -28.29 -53.12
CA ASP A 144 73.63 -26.82 -53.13
C ASP A 144 74.37 -26.14 -51.95
N PRO A 145 74.35 -26.67 -50.70
CA PRO A 145 75.19 -26.15 -49.62
C PRO A 145 76.69 -26.26 -49.93
N LEU A 146 77.14 -27.38 -50.48
CA LEU A 146 78.54 -27.60 -50.83
C LEU A 146 78.96 -26.75 -52.04
N ARG A 147 78.08 -26.56 -53.02
CA ARG A 147 78.29 -25.63 -54.15
C ARG A 147 78.41 -24.19 -53.67
N THR A 148 77.60 -23.79 -52.69
CA THR A 148 77.70 -22.48 -52.04
C THR A 148 79.02 -22.34 -51.28
N ARG A 149 79.45 -23.40 -50.57
CA ARG A 149 80.71 -23.41 -49.82
C ARG A 149 81.95 -23.33 -50.74
N LEU A 150 81.98 -24.07 -51.85
CA LEU A 150 83.02 -23.92 -52.87
C LEU A 150 83.05 -22.51 -53.48
N ALA A 151 81.88 -21.90 -53.69
CA ALA A 151 81.82 -20.51 -54.13
C ALA A 151 82.42 -19.54 -53.09
N GLU A 152 82.29 -19.78 -51.79
CA GLU A 152 82.96 -18.99 -50.74
C GLU A 152 84.48 -19.23 -50.69
N ILE A 153 84.91 -20.49 -50.75
CA ILE A 153 86.33 -20.88 -50.69
C ILE A 153 87.09 -20.29 -51.90
N GLY A 154 86.55 -20.46 -53.10
CA GLY A 154 87.08 -19.87 -54.33
C GLY A 154 86.96 -18.35 -54.37
N ALA A 155 85.85 -17.77 -53.89
CA ALA A 155 85.71 -16.32 -53.77
C ALA A 155 86.70 -15.70 -52.79
N THR A 156 87.07 -16.40 -51.72
CA THR A 156 88.05 -15.92 -50.73
C THR A 156 89.44 -15.88 -51.37
N ALA A 157 89.91 -17.00 -51.93
CA ALA A 157 91.20 -17.10 -52.61
C ALA A 157 91.36 -16.12 -53.79
N LEU A 158 90.32 -15.96 -54.63
CA LEU A 158 90.31 -15.02 -55.76
C LEU A 158 90.63 -13.56 -55.38
N GLY A 159 90.53 -13.18 -54.10
CA GLY A 159 90.93 -11.85 -53.63
C GLY A 159 92.42 -11.67 -53.31
N GLY A 160 93.17 -12.75 -53.12
CA GLY A 160 94.59 -12.73 -52.74
C GLY A 160 95.54 -13.36 -53.78
N MET A 161 95.01 -14.02 -54.80
CA MET A 161 95.79 -14.61 -55.91
C MET A 161 96.41 -13.55 -56.83
N SER A 162 97.53 -13.87 -57.50
CA SER A 162 98.15 -12.96 -58.47
C SER A 162 97.32 -12.86 -59.75
N GLN A 163 97.47 -11.76 -60.50
CA GLN A 163 96.72 -11.58 -61.76
C GLN A 163 97.08 -12.61 -62.86
N ALA A 164 98.21 -13.31 -62.73
CA ALA A 164 98.58 -14.40 -63.64
C ALA A 164 97.72 -15.66 -63.39
N ASP A 165 97.40 -15.93 -62.13
CA ASP A 165 96.72 -17.15 -61.67
C ASP A 165 95.18 -17.05 -61.76
N VAL A 166 94.65 -15.88 -62.13
CA VAL A 166 93.20 -15.60 -62.19
C VAL A 166 92.64 -15.82 -63.61
N PRO A 167 91.71 -16.78 -63.80
CA PRO A 167 91.01 -17.01 -65.07
C PRO A 167 90.31 -15.77 -65.61
N ALA A 168 90.33 -15.59 -66.93
CA ALA A 168 89.83 -14.38 -67.59
C ALA A 168 88.33 -14.10 -67.30
N SER A 169 87.53 -15.15 -67.16
CA SER A 169 86.11 -15.09 -66.77
C SER A 169 85.89 -14.50 -65.37
N LEU A 170 86.83 -14.72 -64.44
CA LEU A 170 86.73 -14.34 -63.03
C LEU A 170 87.31 -12.95 -62.70
N ARG A 171 88.18 -12.40 -63.55
CA ARG A 171 88.82 -11.07 -63.35
C ARG A 171 87.81 -9.95 -63.06
N ARG A 172 86.60 -10.02 -63.66
CA ARG A 172 85.50 -9.05 -63.45
C ARG A 172 84.94 -9.06 -62.02
N PHE A 173 85.11 -10.17 -61.30
CA PHE A 173 84.61 -10.38 -59.94
C PHE A 173 85.67 -10.11 -58.86
N ALA A 174 86.96 -10.36 -59.11
CA ALA A 174 88.03 -10.22 -58.12
C ALA A 174 88.01 -8.90 -57.32
N ARG A 175 87.61 -7.80 -57.98
CA ARG A 175 87.43 -6.44 -57.41
C ARG A 175 86.31 -6.26 -56.37
N PHE A 176 85.40 -7.23 -56.18
CA PHE A 176 84.34 -7.15 -55.17
C PHE A 176 84.80 -7.72 -53.82
N THR A 177 84.07 -7.44 -52.73
CA THR A 177 84.31 -8.06 -51.41
C THR A 177 83.98 -9.56 -51.41
N PRO A 178 84.61 -10.41 -50.57
CA PRO A 178 84.46 -11.87 -50.61
C PRO A 178 83.00 -12.36 -50.69
N ALA A 179 82.12 -11.90 -49.80
CA ALA A 179 80.70 -12.26 -49.82
C ALA A 179 79.96 -11.84 -51.11
N LYS A 180 80.35 -10.71 -51.72
CA LYS A 180 79.81 -10.28 -53.03
C LYS A 180 80.42 -11.06 -54.19
N ARG A 181 81.66 -11.55 -54.08
CA ARG A 181 82.29 -12.47 -55.05
C ARG A 181 81.59 -13.83 -55.03
N ALA A 182 81.35 -14.41 -53.86
CA ALA A 182 80.61 -15.66 -53.73
C ALA A 182 79.17 -15.50 -54.28
N ARG A 183 78.43 -14.48 -53.84
CA ARG A 183 77.02 -14.30 -54.24
C ARG A 183 76.80 -13.92 -55.72
N LEU A 184 77.67 -13.11 -56.33
CA LEU A 184 77.48 -12.64 -57.71
C LEU A 184 78.32 -13.41 -58.74
N GLY A 185 79.39 -14.06 -58.30
CA GLY A 185 80.29 -14.85 -59.15
C GLY A 185 80.21 -16.36 -58.91
N GLY A 186 79.47 -16.83 -57.90
CA GLY A 186 79.49 -18.22 -57.43
C GLY A 186 79.30 -19.29 -58.52
N THR A 187 78.33 -19.12 -59.40
CA THR A 187 78.11 -20.06 -60.53
C THR A 187 79.30 -20.11 -61.49
N VAL A 188 79.97 -18.97 -61.73
CA VAL A 188 81.18 -18.90 -62.55
C VAL A 188 82.40 -19.43 -61.79
N LEU A 189 82.48 -19.19 -60.48
CA LEU A 189 83.53 -19.73 -59.61
C LEU A 189 83.49 -21.26 -59.61
N CYS A 190 82.35 -21.87 -59.28
CA CYS A 190 82.21 -23.33 -59.29
C CYS A 190 82.50 -23.92 -60.67
N ALA A 191 81.94 -23.33 -61.74
CA ALA A 191 82.20 -23.82 -63.10
C ALA A 191 83.65 -23.64 -63.58
N GLU A 192 84.44 -22.72 -63.03
CA GLU A 192 85.90 -22.64 -63.31
C GLU A 192 86.71 -23.58 -62.41
N LEU A 193 86.29 -23.82 -61.15
CA LEU A 193 86.89 -24.83 -60.27
C LEU A 193 86.69 -26.25 -60.84
N GLU A 194 85.52 -26.55 -61.38
CA GLU A 194 85.21 -27.78 -62.11
C GLU A 194 86.11 -27.97 -63.34
N ARG A 195 86.13 -26.98 -64.25
CA ARG A 195 86.78 -27.09 -65.57
C ARG A 195 88.29 -26.80 -65.58
N SER A 196 88.84 -26.14 -64.56
CA SER A 196 90.24 -25.69 -64.57
C SER A 196 91.03 -26.21 -63.37
N GLU A 197 91.77 -27.30 -63.59
CA GLU A 197 92.69 -27.88 -62.60
C GLU A 197 93.74 -26.85 -62.14
N VAL A 198 94.32 -26.07 -63.06
CA VAL A 198 95.28 -25.00 -62.75
C VAL A 198 94.68 -24.00 -61.75
N PHE A 199 93.41 -23.64 -61.91
CA PHE A 199 92.72 -22.75 -60.97
C PHE A 199 92.45 -23.44 -59.62
N ARG A 200 92.04 -24.72 -59.58
CA ARG A 200 91.93 -25.49 -58.32
C ARG A 200 93.25 -25.53 -57.56
N THR A 201 94.34 -25.93 -58.22
CA THR A 201 95.66 -26.03 -57.60
C THR A 201 96.13 -24.68 -57.07
N ALA A 202 95.89 -23.58 -57.80
CA ALA A 202 96.24 -22.24 -57.33
C ALA A 202 95.37 -21.79 -56.14
N VAL A 203 94.09 -22.17 -56.08
CA VAL A 203 93.20 -21.94 -54.92
C VAL A 203 93.66 -22.75 -53.71
N VAL A 204 93.96 -24.05 -53.86
CA VAL A 204 94.48 -24.91 -52.77
C VAL A 204 95.84 -24.41 -52.27
N ALA A 205 96.74 -24.00 -53.17
CA ALA A 205 98.03 -23.45 -52.80
C ALA A 205 97.90 -22.13 -52.02
N TRP A 206 96.99 -21.25 -52.43
CA TRP A 206 96.68 -20.01 -51.69
C TRP A 206 96.13 -20.31 -50.29
N TRP A 207 95.16 -21.22 -50.17
CA TRP A 207 94.62 -21.64 -48.86
C TRP A 207 95.68 -22.28 -47.98
N THR A 208 96.57 -23.11 -48.54
CA THR A 208 97.67 -23.75 -47.81
C THR A 208 98.69 -22.73 -47.28
N ALA A 209 98.95 -21.65 -48.02
CA ALA A 209 99.90 -20.62 -47.65
C ALA A 209 99.33 -19.59 -46.65
N GLU A 210 98.10 -19.11 -46.88
CA GLU A 210 97.49 -18.03 -46.11
C GLU A 210 96.67 -18.53 -44.90
N ARG A 211 96.16 -19.77 -44.97
CA ARG A 211 95.20 -20.37 -44.00
C ARG A 211 95.48 -21.87 -43.75
N PRO A 212 96.69 -22.24 -43.29
CA PRO A 212 97.06 -23.65 -43.12
C PRO A 212 96.11 -24.37 -42.15
N GLY A 213 95.51 -25.47 -42.62
CA GLY A 213 94.61 -26.33 -41.85
C GLY A 213 93.12 -26.10 -42.07
N GLU A 214 92.69 -24.91 -42.51
CA GLU A 214 91.25 -24.61 -42.70
C GLU A 214 90.61 -25.43 -43.85
N LEU A 215 91.39 -25.77 -44.89
CA LEU A 215 90.92 -26.55 -46.05
C LEU A 215 91.63 -27.91 -46.10
N THR A 216 91.14 -28.90 -45.35
CA THR A 216 91.69 -30.27 -45.32
C THR A 216 90.59 -31.31 -45.39
N THR A 217 90.86 -32.50 -45.95
CA THR A 217 89.90 -33.62 -46.00
C THR A 217 89.57 -34.21 -44.62
N THR A 218 90.32 -33.80 -43.59
CA THR A 218 90.14 -34.14 -42.17
C THR A 218 89.53 -32.99 -41.35
N ALA A 219 88.90 -32.01 -41.99
CA ALA A 219 88.23 -30.92 -41.27
C ALA A 219 87.00 -31.41 -40.48
N ASP A 220 86.72 -30.78 -39.33
CA ASP A 220 85.57 -31.11 -38.47
C ASP A 220 84.22 -30.80 -39.15
N ASP A 221 84.16 -29.77 -40.00
CA ASP A 221 83.01 -29.53 -40.87
C ASP A 221 83.10 -30.41 -42.13
N ARG A 222 82.04 -31.20 -42.33
CA ARG A 222 81.88 -32.11 -43.47
C ARG A 222 81.79 -31.36 -44.79
N LEU A 223 81.28 -30.12 -44.79
CA LEU A 223 81.27 -29.28 -45.99
C LEU A 223 82.68 -28.84 -46.39
N ASP A 224 83.55 -28.50 -45.42
CA ASP A 224 84.94 -28.16 -45.69
C ASP A 224 85.78 -29.39 -46.04
N ALA A 225 85.53 -30.55 -45.40
CA ALA A 225 86.17 -31.81 -45.76
C ALA A 225 85.83 -32.25 -47.20
N ALA A 226 84.55 -32.17 -47.60
CA ALA A 226 84.11 -32.47 -48.95
C ALA A 226 84.62 -31.43 -49.97
N ALA A 227 84.65 -30.15 -49.62
CA ALA A 227 85.20 -29.10 -50.47
C ALA A 227 86.70 -29.27 -50.69
N ALA A 228 87.46 -29.60 -49.64
CA ALA A 228 88.88 -29.91 -49.75
C ALA A 228 89.14 -31.13 -50.65
N ALA A 229 88.34 -32.19 -50.51
CA ALA A 229 88.47 -33.40 -51.31
C ALA A 229 88.18 -33.14 -52.80
N LEU A 230 87.12 -32.39 -53.13
CA LEU A 230 86.84 -31.95 -54.49
C LEU A 230 87.97 -31.10 -55.08
N LEU A 231 88.45 -30.10 -54.33
CA LEU A 231 89.49 -29.17 -54.79
C LEU A 231 90.87 -29.83 -54.97
N THR A 232 91.19 -30.85 -54.16
CA THR A 232 92.44 -31.61 -54.25
C THR A 232 92.37 -32.80 -55.20
N GLY A 233 91.18 -33.20 -55.67
CA GLY A 233 90.99 -34.39 -56.50
C GLY A 233 91.19 -35.70 -55.74
N ALA A 234 90.88 -35.72 -54.45
CA ALA A 234 91.08 -36.90 -53.60
C ALA A 234 90.10 -38.04 -53.92
N HIS A 235 90.58 -39.29 -53.87
CA HIS A 235 89.81 -40.49 -54.23
C HIS A 235 88.58 -40.72 -53.32
N ASP A 236 88.58 -40.17 -52.11
CA ASP A 236 87.47 -40.22 -51.15
C ASP A 236 86.43 -39.10 -51.34
N ALA A 237 86.64 -38.17 -52.27
CA ALA A 237 85.72 -37.06 -52.56
C ALA A 237 84.25 -37.50 -52.77
N PRO A 238 83.91 -38.57 -53.54
CA PRO A 238 82.51 -39.00 -53.68
C PRO A 238 81.87 -39.37 -52.33
N ARG A 239 82.66 -40.00 -51.44
CA ARG A 239 82.21 -40.48 -50.13
C ARG A 239 82.03 -39.32 -49.14
N LEU A 240 82.90 -38.31 -49.22
CA LEU A 240 82.81 -37.09 -48.41
C LEU A 240 81.67 -36.16 -48.86
N VAL A 241 81.46 -35.98 -50.17
CA VAL A 241 80.30 -35.24 -50.73
C VAL A 241 78.99 -35.84 -50.22
N ALA A 242 78.79 -37.15 -50.38
CA ALA A 242 77.59 -37.83 -49.90
C ALA A 242 77.47 -37.85 -48.37
N ALA A 243 78.58 -37.72 -47.61
CA ALA A 243 78.55 -37.59 -46.15
C ALA A 243 78.18 -36.18 -45.66
N ALA A 244 78.44 -35.15 -46.47
CA ALA A 244 77.95 -33.79 -46.25
C ALA A 244 76.47 -33.65 -46.63
N GLU A 245 76.03 -34.26 -47.74
CA GLU A 245 74.63 -34.32 -48.16
C GLU A 245 73.72 -34.91 -47.07
N ARG A 246 74.02 -36.14 -46.64
CA ARG A 246 73.31 -36.81 -45.52
C ARG A 246 73.36 -36.03 -44.20
N HIS A 247 74.32 -35.13 -44.02
CA HIS A 247 74.36 -34.27 -42.84
C HIS A 247 73.41 -33.06 -42.96
N GLY A 248 73.22 -32.53 -44.16
CA GLY A 248 72.19 -31.53 -44.47
C GLY A 248 70.79 -32.08 -44.26
N GLU A 249 70.49 -33.23 -44.88
CA GLU A 249 69.19 -33.94 -44.73
C GLU A 249 68.85 -34.21 -43.26
N LEU A 250 69.81 -34.73 -42.49
CA LEU A 250 69.65 -34.96 -41.05
C LEU A 250 69.53 -33.66 -40.23
N GLY A 251 69.99 -32.52 -40.76
CA GLY A 251 69.78 -31.20 -40.17
C GLY A 251 68.35 -30.70 -40.40
N GLU A 252 67.86 -30.81 -41.63
CA GLU A 252 66.50 -30.39 -42.03
C GLU A 252 65.43 -31.21 -41.31
N VAL A 253 65.53 -32.55 -41.31
CA VAL A 253 64.58 -33.44 -40.60
C VAL A 253 64.60 -33.19 -39.08
N ARG A 254 65.73 -32.77 -38.50
CA ARG A 254 65.78 -32.36 -37.08
C ARG A 254 65.09 -31.03 -36.85
N ALA A 255 65.26 -30.04 -37.74
CA ALA A 255 64.57 -28.76 -37.65
C ALA A 255 63.05 -28.92 -37.79
N GLU A 256 62.58 -29.74 -38.73
CA GLU A 256 61.16 -30.09 -38.88
C GLU A 256 60.61 -30.79 -37.63
N ARG A 257 61.35 -31.76 -37.08
CA ARG A 257 60.99 -32.43 -35.82
C ARG A 257 60.90 -31.44 -34.66
N ASP A 258 61.87 -30.56 -34.50
CA ASP A 258 61.93 -29.64 -33.36
C ASP A 258 60.85 -28.54 -33.47
N GLU A 259 60.50 -28.11 -34.69
CA GLU A 259 59.34 -27.27 -34.95
C GLU A 259 58.01 -28.03 -34.71
N ALA A 260 57.94 -29.33 -35.05
CA ALA A 260 56.77 -30.17 -34.75
C ALA A 260 56.58 -30.38 -33.25
N LEU A 261 57.65 -30.62 -32.48
CA LEU A 261 57.61 -30.71 -31.03
C LEU A 261 57.17 -29.38 -30.41
N ALA A 262 57.75 -28.24 -30.84
CA ALA A 262 57.33 -26.93 -30.37
C ALA A 262 55.85 -26.61 -30.67
N ARG A 263 55.30 -27.11 -31.80
CA ARG A 263 53.86 -27.06 -32.08
C ARG A 263 53.03 -27.94 -31.14
N VAL A 264 53.49 -29.15 -30.83
CA VAL A 264 52.82 -30.06 -29.88
C VAL A 264 52.82 -29.49 -28.47
N ASP A 265 53.94 -28.96 -27.99
CA ASP A 265 54.06 -28.33 -26.66
C ASP A 265 53.12 -27.12 -26.55
N LYS A 266 53.10 -26.25 -27.57
CA LYS A 266 52.20 -25.11 -27.63
C LYS A 266 50.72 -25.52 -27.63
N LEU A 267 50.33 -26.49 -28.47
CA LEU A 267 48.95 -26.99 -28.51
C LEU A 267 48.55 -27.68 -27.19
N THR A 268 49.48 -28.36 -26.53
CA THR A 268 49.26 -28.98 -25.21
C THR A 268 48.99 -27.90 -24.16
N ALA A 269 49.81 -26.86 -24.09
CA ALA A 269 49.58 -25.73 -23.18
C ALA A 269 48.27 -24.97 -23.50
N GLU A 270 47.89 -24.83 -24.77
CA GLU A 270 46.60 -24.25 -25.16
C GLU A 270 45.42 -25.14 -24.75
N MET A 271 45.54 -26.47 -24.86
CA MET A 271 44.53 -27.43 -24.38
C MET A 271 44.42 -27.42 -22.84
N GLU A 272 45.53 -27.32 -22.11
CA GLU A 272 45.53 -27.22 -20.65
C GLU A 272 44.87 -25.93 -20.17
N ARG A 273 45.21 -24.79 -20.78
CA ARG A 273 44.53 -23.50 -20.52
C ARG A 273 43.03 -23.60 -20.76
N LEU A 274 42.61 -24.12 -21.92
CA LEU A 274 41.19 -24.26 -22.27
C LEU A 274 40.45 -25.24 -21.34
N ARG A 275 41.12 -26.30 -20.86
CA ARG A 275 40.58 -27.20 -19.83
C ARG A 275 40.40 -26.49 -18.49
N GLY A 276 41.36 -25.65 -18.08
CA GLY A 276 41.27 -24.82 -16.88
C GLY A 276 40.10 -23.84 -16.95
N GLU A 277 40.02 -23.02 -18.01
CA GLU A 277 38.93 -22.07 -18.26
C GLU A 277 37.55 -22.75 -18.28
N LEU A 278 37.47 -23.96 -18.84
CA LEU A 278 36.25 -24.78 -18.86
C LEU A 278 35.87 -25.37 -17.49
N VAL A 279 36.84 -25.66 -16.61
CA VAL A 279 36.57 -26.04 -15.21
C VAL A 279 36.08 -24.83 -14.42
N GLU A 280 36.79 -23.69 -14.50
CA GLU A 280 36.40 -22.44 -13.84
C GLU A 280 34.99 -22.00 -14.25
N ALA A 281 34.68 -22.00 -15.55
CA ALA A 281 33.35 -21.66 -16.05
C ALA A 281 32.25 -22.62 -15.54
N ARG A 282 32.57 -23.91 -15.33
CA ARG A 282 31.64 -24.90 -14.77
C ARG A 282 31.40 -24.67 -13.28
N ASP A 283 32.43 -24.30 -12.50
CA ASP A 283 32.28 -23.99 -11.08
C ASP A 283 31.59 -22.64 -10.84
N GLN A 284 31.84 -21.65 -11.70
CA GLN A 284 31.06 -20.41 -11.74
C GLN A 284 29.58 -20.69 -12.07
N ALA A 285 29.29 -21.54 -13.07
CA ALA A 285 27.92 -21.92 -13.41
C ALA A 285 27.23 -22.72 -12.28
N ARG A 286 27.96 -23.62 -11.61
CA ARG A 286 27.50 -24.42 -10.46
C ARG A 286 27.16 -23.54 -9.26
N THR A 287 28.06 -22.63 -8.87
CA THR A 287 27.82 -21.71 -7.74
C THR A 287 26.69 -20.73 -8.05
N ALA A 288 26.63 -20.19 -9.27
CA ALA A 288 25.52 -19.34 -9.71
C ALA A 288 24.18 -20.08 -9.81
N ALA A 289 24.16 -21.41 -10.02
CA ALA A 289 22.96 -22.23 -9.91
C ALA A 289 22.54 -22.47 -8.45
N GLN A 290 23.50 -22.79 -7.57
CA GLN A 290 23.25 -22.96 -6.13
C GLN A 290 22.72 -21.68 -5.47
N HIS A 291 23.24 -20.51 -5.84
CA HIS A 291 22.74 -19.22 -5.35
C HIS A 291 21.28 -18.99 -5.75
N ARG A 292 20.95 -19.15 -7.04
CA ARG A 292 19.58 -18.99 -7.55
C ARG A 292 18.59 -19.99 -6.95
N GLU A 293 19.01 -21.22 -6.68
CA GLU A 293 18.17 -22.20 -5.98
C GLU A 293 17.93 -21.80 -4.52
N ALA A 294 18.96 -21.30 -3.81
CA ALA A 294 18.79 -20.78 -2.45
C ALA A 294 17.85 -19.57 -2.39
N GLU A 295 18.00 -18.61 -3.33
CA GLU A 295 17.09 -17.48 -3.50
C GLU A 295 15.66 -17.93 -3.82
N TYR A 296 15.49 -18.88 -4.75
CA TYR A 296 14.19 -19.43 -5.10
C TYR A 296 13.50 -20.11 -3.91
N GLN A 297 14.24 -20.92 -3.13
CA GLN A 297 13.69 -21.55 -1.92
C GLN A 297 13.37 -20.53 -0.83
N GLN A 298 14.15 -19.45 -0.68
CA GLN A 298 13.85 -18.35 0.25
C GLN A 298 12.60 -17.56 -0.16
N LEU A 299 12.46 -17.24 -1.45
CA LEU A 299 11.27 -16.60 -2.02
C LEU A 299 10.04 -17.50 -1.88
N ARG A 300 10.17 -18.80 -2.20
CA ARG A 300 9.10 -19.79 -2.06
C ARG A 300 8.62 -19.93 -0.62
N ARG A 301 9.54 -19.95 0.36
CA ARG A 301 9.21 -19.91 1.79
C ARG A 301 8.48 -18.62 2.16
N THR A 302 8.99 -17.47 1.73
CA THR A 302 8.39 -16.16 2.00
C THR A 302 6.97 -16.02 1.42
N VAL A 303 6.75 -16.49 0.19
CA VAL A 303 5.42 -16.54 -0.45
C VAL A 303 4.49 -17.53 0.28
N SER A 304 5.01 -18.67 0.74
CA SER A 304 4.25 -19.62 1.56
C SER A 304 3.83 -18.99 2.89
N ASP A 305 4.75 -18.31 3.58
CA ASP A 305 4.52 -17.65 4.86
C ASP A 305 3.59 -16.43 4.75
N GLN A 306 3.65 -15.71 3.63
CA GLN A 306 2.67 -14.68 3.29
C GLN A 306 1.30 -15.29 2.99
N GLY A 307 1.26 -16.43 2.29
CA GLY A 307 0.02 -17.16 2.00
C GLY A 307 -0.67 -17.73 3.23
N THR A 308 0.08 -18.25 4.21
CA THR A 308 -0.49 -18.69 5.49
C THR A 308 -0.95 -17.52 6.35
N LYS A 309 -0.18 -16.42 6.42
CA LYS A 309 -0.60 -15.18 7.11
C LYS A 309 -1.84 -14.57 6.49
N LEU A 310 -1.96 -14.56 5.16
CA LEU A 310 -3.13 -14.03 4.45
C LEU A 310 -4.39 -14.87 4.74
N ARG A 311 -4.28 -16.20 4.77
CA ARG A 311 -5.38 -17.09 5.17
C ARG A 311 -5.79 -16.81 6.62
N ALA A 312 -4.85 -16.92 7.57
CA ALA A 312 -5.13 -16.68 8.98
C ALA A 312 -5.75 -15.29 9.26
N ALA A 313 -5.31 -14.25 8.54
CA ALA A 313 -5.91 -12.91 8.63
C ALA A 313 -7.31 -12.83 8.00
N THR A 314 -7.59 -13.60 6.95
CA THR A 314 -8.93 -13.72 6.33
C THR A 314 -9.88 -14.51 7.23
N ASP A 315 -9.43 -15.64 7.76
CA ASP A 315 -10.18 -16.53 8.65
C ASP A 315 -10.57 -15.77 9.94
N ALA A 316 -9.61 -15.06 10.54
CA ALA A 316 -9.86 -14.18 11.69
C ALA A 316 -10.79 -13.00 11.35
N ARG A 317 -10.74 -12.47 10.12
CA ARG A 317 -11.69 -11.43 9.67
C ARG A 317 -13.11 -11.99 9.60
N THR A 318 -13.30 -13.22 9.10
CA THR A 318 -14.62 -13.87 9.06
C THR A 318 -15.14 -14.22 10.46
N GLU A 319 -14.28 -14.67 11.39
CA GLU A 319 -14.67 -14.87 12.78
C GLU A 319 -15.10 -13.55 13.46
N LEU A 320 -14.37 -12.45 13.20
CA LEU A 320 -14.75 -11.11 13.68
C LEU A 320 -16.06 -10.63 13.06
N GLU A 321 -16.28 -10.83 11.74
CA GLU A 321 -17.54 -10.52 11.07
C GLU A 321 -18.72 -11.29 11.70
N GLU A 322 -18.55 -12.58 12.00
CA GLU A 322 -19.56 -13.37 12.71
C GLU A 322 -19.80 -12.90 14.15
N THR A 323 -18.76 -12.58 14.93
CA THR A 323 -18.95 -12.07 16.30
C THR A 323 -19.69 -10.73 16.30
N VAL A 324 -19.38 -9.84 15.36
CA VAL A 324 -20.10 -8.59 15.16
C VAL A 324 -21.55 -8.84 14.74
N ALA A 325 -21.82 -9.83 13.88
CA ALA A 325 -23.18 -10.21 13.51
C ALA A 325 -23.98 -10.74 14.72
N ARG A 326 -23.40 -11.64 15.53
CA ARG A 326 -24.01 -12.17 16.77
C ARG A 326 -24.25 -11.07 17.82
N LEU A 327 -23.33 -10.12 17.97
CA LEU A 327 -23.48 -8.98 18.88
C LEU A 327 -24.52 -7.96 18.39
N ARG A 328 -24.72 -7.83 17.07
CA ARG A 328 -25.79 -7.01 16.48
C ARG A 328 -27.15 -7.67 16.69
N SER A 329 -27.35 -8.93 16.31
CA SER A 329 -28.65 -9.60 16.50
C SER A 329 -29.07 -9.62 17.97
N GLY A 330 -28.16 -10.00 18.88
CA GLY A 330 -28.39 -9.93 20.33
C GLY A 330 -28.48 -8.51 20.91
N SER A 331 -28.34 -7.46 20.11
CA SER A 331 -28.65 -6.07 20.48
C SER A 331 -29.97 -5.59 19.89
N ASP A 332 -30.25 -5.95 18.64
CA ASP A 332 -31.52 -5.67 17.97
C ASP A 332 -32.67 -6.39 18.69
N GLU A 333 -32.49 -7.66 19.09
CA GLU A 333 -33.43 -8.42 19.93
C GLU A 333 -33.75 -7.70 21.25
N ARG A 334 -32.75 -7.15 21.95
CA ARG A 334 -32.95 -6.40 23.20
C ARG A 334 -33.64 -5.06 22.97
N VAL A 335 -33.37 -4.41 21.84
CA VAL A 335 -34.03 -3.16 21.45
C VAL A 335 -35.49 -3.41 21.09
N ASP A 336 -35.80 -4.51 20.40
CA ASP A 336 -37.18 -4.88 20.03
C ASP A 336 -37.98 -5.43 21.22
N GLU A 337 -37.37 -6.14 22.17
CA GLU A 337 -38.02 -6.48 23.44
C GLU A 337 -38.35 -5.21 24.25
N ALA A 338 -37.40 -4.27 24.37
CA ALA A 338 -37.62 -2.99 25.06
C ALA A 338 -38.68 -2.11 24.36
N ARG A 339 -38.70 -2.10 23.02
CA ARG A 339 -39.78 -1.47 22.23
C ARG A 339 -41.12 -2.13 22.53
N ALA A 340 -41.20 -3.46 22.50
CA ALA A 340 -42.42 -4.19 22.80
C ALA A 340 -42.89 -4.02 24.25
N GLU A 341 -41.99 -3.86 25.22
CA GLU A 341 -42.34 -3.45 26.58
C GLU A 341 -42.88 -2.02 26.64
N CYS A 342 -42.20 -1.06 25.99
CA CYS A 342 -42.69 0.33 25.91
C CYS A 342 -44.09 0.41 25.29
N THR A 343 -44.38 -0.34 24.22
CA THR A 343 -45.72 -0.42 23.62
C THR A 343 -46.73 -1.02 24.60
N ARG A 344 -46.41 -2.15 25.26
CA ARG A 344 -47.29 -2.76 26.28
C ARG A 344 -47.61 -1.80 27.43
N LEU A 345 -46.63 -1.01 27.88
CA LEU A 345 -46.81 0.02 28.92
C LEU A 345 -47.64 1.21 28.43
N GLN A 346 -47.45 1.64 27.18
CA GLN A 346 -48.27 2.69 26.56
C GLN A 346 -49.73 2.24 26.39
N ASP A 347 -49.97 1.02 25.90
CA ASP A 347 -51.31 0.43 25.80
C ASP A 347 -51.99 0.31 27.16
N ALA A 348 -51.27 -0.12 28.21
CA ALA A 348 -51.80 -0.18 29.57
C ALA A 348 -52.16 1.21 30.12
N LEU A 349 -51.29 2.21 29.92
CA LEU A 349 -51.55 3.60 30.31
C LEU A 349 -52.74 4.19 29.54
N GLU A 350 -52.89 3.89 28.24
CA GLU A 350 -54.05 4.36 27.48
C GLU A 350 -55.33 3.62 27.87
N GLN A 351 -55.27 2.34 28.23
CA GLN A 351 -56.41 1.61 28.80
C GLN A 351 -56.86 2.20 30.14
N GLU A 352 -55.94 2.56 31.05
CA GLU A 352 -56.30 3.24 32.31
C GLU A 352 -56.81 4.67 32.09
N ARG A 353 -56.28 5.40 31.10
CA ARG A 353 -56.87 6.68 30.65
C ARG A 353 -58.30 6.48 30.14
N ARG A 354 -58.52 5.54 29.22
CA ARG A 354 -59.86 5.20 28.69
C ARG A 354 -60.82 4.72 29.79
N LYS A 355 -60.36 3.99 30.81
CA LYS A 355 -61.16 3.61 31.99
C LYS A 355 -61.53 4.82 32.85
N SER A 356 -60.56 5.66 33.21
CA SER A 356 -60.78 6.86 34.03
C SER A 356 -61.64 7.91 33.30
N GLU A 357 -61.51 8.04 31.98
CA GLU A 357 -62.43 8.82 31.16
C GLU A 357 -63.86 8.27 31.17
N ARG A 358 -64.06 6.95 31.05
CA ARG A 358 -65.39 6.32 31.14
C ARG A 358 -66.01 6.59 32.51
N ALA A 359 -65.28 6.34 33.59
CA ALA A 359 -65.73 6.65 34.96
C ALA A 359 -66.04 8.15 35.14
N ALA A 360 -65.24 9.05 34.57
CA ALA A 360 -65.51 10.50 34.61
C ALA A 360 -66.78 10.88 33.82
N ARG A 361 -67.02 10.26 32.66
CA ARG A 361 -68.24 10.44 31.84
C ARG A 361 -69.47 9.87 32.56
N GLU A 362 -69.36 8.70 33.22
CA GLU A 362 -70.41 8.10 34.03
C GLU A 362 -70.75 8.96 35.25
N VAL A 363 -69.75 9.48 35.98
CA VAL A 363 -69.95 10.44 37.08
C VAL A 363 -70.55 11.76 36.58
N ALA A 364 -70.17 12.23 35.39
CA ALA A 364 -70.78 13.41 34.78
C ALA A 364 -72.24 13.17 34.40
N ALA A 365 -72.56 12.02 33.79
CA ALA A 365 -73.93 11.63 33.45
C ALA A 365 -74.80 11.44 34.70
N ALA A 366 -74.30 10.78 35.74
CA ALA A 366 -74.99 10.64 37.03
C ALA A 366 -75.23 12.01 37.70
N ARG A 367 -74.25 12.93 37.65
CA ARG A 367 -74.43 14.32 38.11
C ARG A 367 -75.44 15.10 37.28
N GLN A 368 -75.54 14.84 35.98
CA GLN A 368 -76.49 15.49 35.09
C GLN A 368 -77.92 14.95 35.32
N ALA A 369 -78.10 13.64 35.37
CA ALA A 369 -79.37 13.02 35.77
C ALA A 369 -79.83 13.47 37.17
N ALA A 370 -78.91 13.64 38.12
CA ALA A 370 -79.21 14.20 39.44
C ALA A 370 -79.54 15.71 39.43
N ARG A 371 -79.14 16.47 38.40
CA ARG A 371 -79.59 17.85 38.18
C ARG A 371 -80.96 17.87 37.52
N GLU A 372 -81.18 17.05 36.51
CA GLU A 372 -82.46 16.93 35.78
C GLU A 372 -83.58 16.42 36.71
N ALA A 373 -83.27 15.46 37.59
CA ALA A 373 -84.19 15.03 38.65
C ALA A 373 -84.54 16.18 39.60
N ARG A 374 -83.54 16.96 40.07
CA ARG A 374 -83.78 18.14 40.92
C ARG A 374 -84.57 19.23 40.20
N GLN A 375 -84.35 19.44 38.90
CA GLN A 375 -85.12 20.38 38.08
C GLN A 375 -86.55 19.88 37.87
N GLY A 376 -86.76 18.57 37.72
CA GLY A 376 -88.09 17.95 37.71
C GLY A 376 -88.82 18.12 39.04
N ASP A 377 -88.13 17.91 40.17
CA ASP A 377 -88.64 18.16 41.51
C ASP A 377 -88.90 19.65 41.75
N GLU A 378 -88.07 20.56 41.23
CA GLU A 378 -88.22 22.02 41.32
C GLU A 378 -89.39 22.53 40.47
N VAL A 379 -89.60 22.01 39.26
CA VAL A 379 -90.78 22.28 38.43
C VAL A 379 -92.05 21.67 39.05
N ARG A 380 -91.94 20.50 39.70
CA ARG A 380 -93.05 19.93 40.48
C ARG A 380 -93.37 20.77 41.71
N LEU A 381 -92.34 21.29 42.38
CA LEU A 381 -92.49 22.22 43.51
C LEU A 381 -93.10 23.55 43.04
N SER A 382 -92.68 24.09 41.89
CA SER A 382 -93.26 25.32 41.34
C SER A 382 -94.72 25.12 40.93
N LEU A 383 -95.10 23.98 40.35
CA LEU A 383 -96.51 23.65 40.07
C LEU A 383 -97.35 23.46 41.33
N LEU A 384 -96.78 22.92 42.41
CA LEU A 384 -97.43 22.86 43.73
C LEU A 384 -97.55 24.24 44.38
N LEU A 385 -96.56 25.12 44.18
CA LEU A 385 -96.57 26.51 44.65
C LEU A 385 -97.46 27.41 43.79
N ASP A 386 -97.67 27.11 42.50
CA ASP A 386 -98.61 27.81 41.62
C ASP A 386 -100.05 27.34 41.83
N THR A 387 -100.28 26.09 42.22
CA THR A 387 -101.63 25.63 42.64
C THR A 387 -102.00 26.15 44.02
N LEU A 388 -101.06 26.17 44.98
CA LEU A 388 -101.22 26.93 46.23
C LEU A 388 -101.35 28.44 45.96
N GLY A 389 -100.56 28.99 45.06
CA GLY A 389 -100.59 30.39 44.63
C GLY A 389 -101.89 30.76 43.93
N GLY A 390 -102.49 29.83 43.17
CA GLY A 390 -103.82 29.96 42.58
C GLY A 390 -104.92 29.97 43.63
N ALA A 391 -104.84 29.10 44.66
CA ALA A 391 -105.75 29.10 45.79
C ALA A 391 -105.62 30.38 46.64
N VAL A 392 -104.39 30.83 46.91
CA VAL A 392 -104.08 32.07 47.64
C VAL A 392 -104.47 33.31 46.84
N ASN A 393 -104.27 33.34 45.51
CA ASN A 393 -104.75 34.41 44.65
C ASN A 393 -106.28 34.38 44.47
N GLY A 394 -106.91 33.21 44.57
CA GLY A 394 -108.36 33.08 44.74
C GLY A 394 -108.84 33.83 45.99
N MET A 395 -108.31 33.47 47.16
CA MET A 395 -108.59 34.18 48.42
C MET A 395 -108.22 35.67 48.34
N ARG A 396 -107.10 36.05 47.73
CA ARG A 396 -106.67 37.45 47.59
C ARG A 396 -107.58 38.29 46.69
N ARG A 397 -108.21 37.65 45.70
CA ARG A 397 -109.20 38.24 44.78
C ARG A 397 -110.59 38.31 45.42
N GLU A 398 -110.92 37.39 46.31
CA GLU A 398 -112.12 37.41 47.15
C GLU A 398 -111.99 38.43 48.31
N LEU A 399 -110.76 38.66 48.80
CA LEU A 399 -110.41 39.62 49.86
C LEU A 399 -109.88 40.97 49.35
N SER A 400 -109.96 41.25 48.03
CA SER A 400 -109.73 42.58 47.42
C SER A 400 -108.35 43.26 47.68
N LEU A 401 -107.26 42.50 47.80
CA LEU A 401 -105.91 43.06 48.09
C LEU A 401 -105.03 43.27 46.83
N GLY A 402 -105.43 44.21 45.98
CA GLY A 402 -104.60 44.72 44.87
C GLY A 402 -103.61 45.80 45.32
N GLY A 403 -102.44 45.87 44.68
CA GLY A 403 -101.42 46.89 44.95
C GLY A 403 -100.12 46.65 44.18
N ASP A 404 -99.64 47.66 43.47
CA ASP A 404 -98.43 47.68 42.63
C ASP A 404 -97.36 48.60 43.26
N GLY A 405 -96.07 48.41 42.94
CA GLY A 405 -95.00 49.29 43.43
C GLY A 405 -93.56 48.88 43.05
N PRO A 406 -92.63 49.83 42.79
CA PRO A 406 -91.32 49.54 42.22
C PRO A 406 -90.24 49.15 43.25
N ARG A 407 -89.11 48.61 42.79
CA ARG A 407 -87.96 48.22 43.62
C ARG A 407 -86.85 49.29 43.61
N PRO A 408 -86.20 49.62 44.74
CA PRO A 408 -85.23 50.70 44.85
C PRO A 408 -83.81 50.26 44.40
N GLY A 409 -83.62 50.06 43.09
CA GLY A 409 -82.30 49.79 42.49
C GLY A 409 -81.61 51.02 41.89
N ASP A 410 -82.39 51.94 41.31
CA ASP A 410 -81.89 52.94 40.35
C ASP A 410 -81.32 54.23 40.97
N THR A 411 -80.90 54.19 42.25
CA THR A 411 -80.55 55.38 43.04
C THR A 411 -79.14 55.36 43.65
N VAL A 412 -78.14 54.84 42.92
CA VAL A 412 -76.72 55.11 43.21
C VAL A 412 -76.01 55.61 41.95
N ARG A 413 -75.48 56.83 42.01
CA ARG A 413 -74.93 57.58 40.87
C ARG A 413 -73.63 58.27 41.26
N GLY A 414 -72.48 57.78 40.79
CA GLY A 414 -71.24 58.56 40.90
C GLY A 414 -69.91 57.81 40.88
N ALA A 415 -69.39 57.53 39.69
CA ALA A 415 -67.95 57.56 39.42
C ALA A 415 -67.76 58.07 37.98
N ARG A 416 -67.01 59.15 37.78
CA ARG A 416 -66.72 59.68 36.43
C ARG A 416 -65.59 58.86 35.82
N GLY A 417 -65.84 58.22 34.68
CA GLY A 417 -64.80 57.53 33.92
C GLY A 417 -63.76 58.51 33.36
N ILE A 418 -62.48 58.20 33.52
CA ILE A 418 -61.40 58.87 32.80
C ILE A 418 -61.34 58.27 31.39
N THR A 419 -61.96 58.94 30.42
CA THR A 419 -61.85 58.59 29.00
C THR A 419 -60.64 59.30 28.38
N SER A 420 -59.44 58.96 28.84
CA SER A 420 -58.19 59.42 28.23
C SER A 420 -57.97 58.74 26.87
N ALA A 421 -57.69 59.52 25.84
CA ALA A 421 -57.40 58.99 24.51
C ALA A 421 -56.13 58.12 24.54
N GLY A 422 -56.21 56.91 23.99
CA GLY A 422 -55.08 55.97 23.95
C GLY A 422 -54.00 56.38 22.95
N GLY A 423 -52.74 55.98 23.22
CA GLY A 423 -51.58 56.26 22.36
C GLY A 423 -50.54 57.22 22.95
N THR A 424 -50.72 57.72 24.17
CA THR A 424 -49.78 58.66 24.81
C THR A 424 -48.51 57.94 25.31
N PRO A 425 -47.31 58.56 25.19
CA PRO A 425 -46.15 58.17 25.98
C PRO A 425 -46.40 58.22 27.49
N VAL A 426 -45.67 57.38 28.23
CA VAL A 426 -45.63 57.35 29.69
C VAL A 426 -44.16 57.51 30.10
N ASP A 427 -43.67 58.74 29.98
CA ASP A 427 -42.25 59.06 30.11
C ASP A 427 -41.80 59.32 31.57
N ASP A 428 -42.74 59.30 32.52
CA ASP A 428 -42.50 59.54 33.95
C ASP A 428 -43.08 58.43 34.87
N LEU A 429 -42.48 58.28 36.05
CA LEU A 429 -42.88 57.26 37.04
C LEU A 429 -44.28 57.48 37.62
N ALA A 430 -44.75 58.72 37.79
CA ALA A 430 -46.01 58.99 38.46
C ALA A 430 -47.21 58.65 37.55
N SER A 431 -47.10 58.94 36.25
CA SER A 431 -48.04 58.46 35.23
C SER A 431 -48.02 56.94 35.12
N LEU A 432 -46.84 56.30 35.20
CA LEU A 432 -46.73 54.84 35.19
C LEU A 432 -47.45 54.22 36.40
N ASP A 433 -47.14 54.62 37.63
CA ASP A 433 -47.83 54.09 38.83
C ASP A 433 -49.33 54.38 38.83
N SER A 434 -49.76 55.54 38.31
CA SER A 434 -51.18 55.88 38.16
C SER A 434 -51.91 54.94 37.19
N LEU A 435 -51.25 54.53 36.10
CA LEU A 435 -51.80 53.53 35.16
C LEU A 435 -51.75 52.13 35.74
N LEU A 436 -50.68 51.73 36.43
CA LEU A 436 -50.56 50.41 37.07
C LEU A 436 -51.53 50.19 38.25
N ALA A 437 -52.13 51.26 38.78
CA ALA A 437 -53.18 51.21 39.79
C ALA A 437 -54.59 50.94 39.22
N LEU A 438 -54.78 50.97 37.89
CA LEU A 438 -56.08 50.69 37.28
C LEU A 438 -56.41 49.19 37.29
N PRO A 439 -57.68 48.80 37.54
CA PRO A 439 -58.08 47.40 37.50
C PRO A 439 -57.99 46.82 36.07
N ALA A 440 -57.64 45.54 35.99
CA ALA A 440 -57.54 44.77 34.74
C ALA A 440 -56.58 45.33 33.68
N VAL A 441 -55.53 46.06 34.05
CA VAL A 441 -54.44 46.46 33.15
C VAL A 441 -53.70 45.25 32.56
N HIS A 442 -53.19 45.39 31.33
CA HIS A 442 -52.20 44.50 30.73
C HIS A 442 -50.91 45.27 30.42
N LEU A 443 -49.78 44.75 30.87
CA LEU A 443 -48.43 45.20 30.53
C LEU A 443 -47.75 44.16 29.62
N VAL A 444 -47.45 44.54 28.39
CA VAL A 444 -46.62 43.76 27.45
C VAL A 444 -45.20 44.31 27.49
N VAL A 445 -44.19 43.45 27.60
CA VAL A 445 -42.78 43.82 27.78
C VAL A 445 -41.93 43.19 26.68
N ASP A 446 -41.19 44.03 25.96
CA ASP A 446 -40.12 43.63 25.05
C ASP A 446 -38.90 43.20 25.88
N GLY A 447 -38.72 41.89 25.99
CA GLY A 447 -37.83 41.25 26.96
C GLY A 447 -36.37 41.61 26.76
N TYR A 448 -35.86 41.57 25.51
CA TYR A 448 -34.46 41.89 25.24
C TYR A 448 -34.20 43.39 25.13
N ASN A 449 -35.15 44.21 24.68
CA ASN A 449 -34.96 45.67 24.72
C ASN A 449 -34.85 46.16 26.18
N VAL A 450 -35.73 45.67 27.06
CA VAL A 450 -35.68 46.00 28.50
C VAL A 450 -34.45 45.37 29.18
N SER A 451 -34.10 44.11 28.88
CA SER A 451 -32.95 43.47 29.54
C SER A 451 -31.60 44.07 29.12
N LYS A 452 -31.39 44.34 27.83
CA LYS A 452 -30.16 44.98 27.32
C LYS A 452 -30.02 46.42 27.83
N THR A 453 -31.12 47.16 27.97
CA THR A 453 -31.12 48.50 28.61
C THR A 453 -30.81 48.43 30.11
N GLY A 454 -31.23 47.35 30.79
CA GLY A 454 -31.17 47.23 32.25
C GLY A 454 -29.92 46.59 32.82
N TYR A 455 -29.40 45.57 32.13
CA TYR A 455 -28.37 44.64 32.62
C TYR A 455 -27.44 44.15 31.47
N PRO A 456 -26.81 45.07 30.71
CA PRO A 456 -26.03 44.72 29.51
C PRO A 456 -24.87 43.75 29.81
N ASP A 457 -24.28 43.84 31.00
CA ASP A 457 -23.09 43.09 31.42
C ASP A 457 -23.38 41.63 31.83
N LEU A 458 -24.65 41.20 31.81
CA LEU A 458 -25.04 39.82 32.14
C LEU A 458 -25.22 38.94 30.89
N PRO A 459 -24.96 37.62 30.97
CA PRO A 459 -25.35 36.65 29.95
C PRO A 459 -26.87 36.69 29.65
N LEU A 460 -27.27 36.39 28.42
CA LEU A 460 -28.67 36.49 27.97
C LEU A 460 -29.65 35.64 28.82
N ALA A 461 -29.20 34.48 29.30
CA ALA A 461 -29.98 33.62 30.19
C ALA A 461 -30.23 34.26 31.58
N ASP A 462 -29.24 34.96 32.12
CA ASP A 462 -29.33 35.65 33.42
C ASP A 462 -30.09 36.97 33.31
N GLN A 463 -29.89 37.70 32.22
CA GLN A 463 -30.72 38.86 31.82
C GLN A 463 -32.22 38.48 31.85
N ARG A 464 -32.59 37.40 31.16
CA ARG A 464 -33.96 36.86 31.12
C ARG A 464 -34.46 36.49 32.51
N THR A 465 -33.67 35.72 33.27
CA THR A 465 -34.05 35.22 34.60
C THR A 465 -34.24 36.36 35.60
N ARG A 466 -33.37 37.37 35.57
CA ARG A 466 -33.45 38.58 36.41
C ARG A 466 -34.69 39.42 36.07
N LEU A 467 -34.93 39.70 34.79
CA LEU A 467 -36.08 40.50 34.35
C LEU A 467 -37.42 39.85 34.73
N VAL A 468 -37.59 38.55 34.46
CA VAL A 468 -38.81 37.81 34.82
C VAL A 468 -39.02 37.79 36.34
N THR A 469 -37.95 37.66 37.13
CA THR A 469 -38.02 37.70 38.60
C THR A 469 -38.48 39.07 39.14
N GLN A 470 -38.03 40.17 38.52
CA GLN A 470 -38.45 41.52 38.91
C GLN A 470 -39.89 41.82 38.48
N LEU A 471 -40.30 41.40 37.29
CA LEU A 471 -41.68 41.54 36.82
C LEU A 471 -42.66 40.70 37.65
N ALA A 472 -42.23 39.54 38.17
CA ALA A 472 -43.00 38.76 39.14
C ALA A 472 -43.25 39.53 40.46
N ALA A 473 -42.26 40.30 40.94
CA ALA A 473 -42.42 41.17 42.10
C ALA A 473 -43.28 42.41 41.82
N LEU A 474 -43.27 42.92 40.58
CA LEU A 474 -44.20 43.97 40.16
C LEU A 474 -45.65 43.45 40.10
N ARG A 475 -45.85 42.25 39.52
CA ARG A 475 -47.17 41.60 39.44
C ARG A 475 -47.76 41.32 40.82
N SER A 476 -46.99 40.78 41.76
CA SER A 476 -47.51 40.46 43.10
C SER A 476 -47.94 41.69 43.89
N ARG A 477 -47.36 42.87 43.61
CA ARG A 477 -47.70 44.15 44.25
C ARG A 477 -48.88 44.89 43.59
N THR A 478 -49.13 44.68 42.30
CA THR A 478 -50.09 45.47 41.50
C THR A 478 -51.29 44.66 40.97
N GLY A 479 -51.21 43.33 40.94
CA GLY A 479 -52.28 42.45 40.46
C GLY A 479 -52.46 42.40 38.94
N ILE A 480 -51.78 43.27 38.18
CA ILE A 480 -51.90 43.41 36.72
C ILE A 480 -51.55 42.12 35.97
N GLU A 481 -52.01 42.00 34.72
CA GLU A 481 -51.50 41.00 33.81
C GLU A 481 -50.15 41.47 33.21
N ILE A 482 -49.13 40.61 33.21
CA ILE A 482 -47.84 40.89 32.58
C ILE A 482 -47.52 39.78 31.58
N THR A 483 -47.23 40.17 30.34
CA THR A 483 -46.65 39.31 29.29
C THR A 483 -45.25 39.83 28.94
N VAL A 484 -44.28 38.94 28.83
CA VAL A 484 -42.92 39.25 28.36
C VAL A 484 -42.66 38.45 27.10
N VAL A 485 -42.19 39.11 26.03
CA VAL A 485 -41.80 38.47 24.77
C VAL A 485 -40.29 38.51 24.65
N PHE A 486 -39.67 37.35 24.41
CA PHE A 486 -38.23 37.25 24.09
C PHE A 486 -38.05 36.76 22.65
N ASP A 487 -36.96 37.21 22.03
CA ASP A 487 -36.64 36.92 20.63
C ASP A 487 -36.08 35.49 20.46
N GLY A 488 -36.52 34.80 19.40
CA GLY A 488 -36.52 33.34 19.27
C GLY A 488 -35.22 32.65 18.84
N ALA A 489 -34.08 33.34 18.82
CA ALA A 489 -32.82 32.78 18.35
C ALA A 489 -32.09 31.92 19.40
N ALA A 490 -32.21 30.59 19.27
CA ALA A 490 -31.32 29.57 19.83
C ALA A 490 -31.10 29.54 21.37
N VAL A 491 -32.14 29.19 22.16
CA VAL A 491 -31.95 28.54 23.47
C VAL A 491 -32.97 27.42 23.68
N VAL A 492 -32.54 26.16 23.63
CA VAL A 492 -33.35 25.01 24.09
C VAL A 492 -33.36 25.00 25.62
N ALA A 493 -34.35 25.67 26.20
CA ALA A 493 -34.68 25.60 27.62
C ALA A 493 -36.16 25.30 27.79
N ALA A 494 -36.49 24.36 28.68
CA ALA A 494 -37.88 23.95 28.91
C ALA A 494 -38.77 25.15 29.28
N PRO A 495 -40.07 25.15 28.89
CA PRO A 495 -40.97 26.27 29.16
C PRO A 495 -41.08 26.54 30.66
N LEU A 496 -40.54 27.70 31.07
CA LEU A 496 -40.72 28.27 32.41
C LEU A 496 -42.17 28.70 32.60
N HIS A 497 -43.02 27.71 32.89
CA HIS A 497 -44.43 27.92 33.24
C HIS A 497 -44.51 28.95 34.37
N GLY A 498 -45.22 30.05 34.09
CA GLY A 498 -44.92 31.37 34.61
C GLY A 498 -44.60 31.45 36.11
N THR A 499 -43.32 31.63 36.45
CA THR A 499 -42.87 31.81 37.84
C THR A 499 -43.60 32.99 38.47
N ARG A 500 -44.50 32.69 39.42
CA ARG A 500 -45.34 33.66 40.13
C ARG A 500 -46.28 34.47 39.21
N GLY A 501 -46.69 33.89 38.07
CA GLY A 501 -47.79 34.39 37.25
C GLY A 501 -47.44 35.41 36.15
N VAL A 502 -46.18 35.67 35.86
CA VAL A 502 -45.79 36.39 34.62
C VAL A 502 -45.93 35.43 33.44
N ARG A 503 -46.62 35.82 32.36
CA ARG A 503 -46.64 35.06 31.11
C ARG A 503 -45.36 35.36 30.33
N VAL A 504 -44.61 34.32 29.98
CA VAL A 504 -43.40 34.46 29.15
C VAL A 504 -43.68 33.78 27.81
N LEU A 505 -43.41 34.50 26.73
CA LEU A 505 -43.52 34.05 25.34
C LEU A 505 -42.14 34.16 24.69
N PHE A 506 -41.87 33.25 23.77
CA PHE A 506 -40.74 33.33 22.84
C PHE A 506 -41.34 33.46 21.45
N SER A 507 -40.73 34.27 20.57
CA SER A 507 -41.08 34.23 19.15
C SER A 507 -40.63 32.90 18.52
N GLU A 508 -41.27 32.53 17.41
CA GLU A 508 -40.83 31.41 16.59
C GLU A 508 -39.51 31.76 15.89
N PRO A 509 -38.71 30.77 15.45
CA PRO A 509 -37.59 31.02 14.54
C PRO A 509 -38.04 31.87 13.34
N ASP A 510 -37.17 32.78 12.91
CA ASP A 510 -37.41 33.75 11.83
C ASP A 510 -38.56 34.77 12.07
N VAL A 511 -39.23 34.75 13.23
CA VAL A 511 -40.19 35.78 13.66
C VAL A 511 -39.56 36.68 14.72
N LEU A 512 -39.55 37.99 14.48
CA LEU A 512 -39.05 38.96 15.45
C LEU A 512 -40.00 39.12 16.64
N ALA A 513 -39.44 39.28 17.84
CA ALA A 513 -40.21 39.55 19.06
C ALA A 513 -41.16 40.75 18.96
N ASP A 514 -40.86 41.73 18.12
CA ASP A 514 -41.68 42.94 18.02
C ASP A 514 -42.95 42.75 17.17
N ASP A 515 -42.93 41.91 16.13
CA ASP A 515 -44.15 41.51 15.42
C ASP A 515 -45.09 40.70 16.35
N VAL A 516 -44.53 39.84 17.21
CA VAL A 516 -45.32 39.18 18.28
C VAL A 516 -45.92 40.21 19.26
N VAL A 517 -45.19 41.27 19.62
CA VAL A 517 -45.75 42.38 20.43
C VAL A 517 -46.84 43.15 19.67
N ARG A 518 -46.67 43.39 18.36
CA ARG A 518 -47.69 44.04 17.53
C ARG A 518 -48.98 43.21 17.51
N ASP A 519 -48.90 41.90 17.38
CA ASP A 519 -50.07 41.01 17.30
C ASP A 519 -50.76 40.79 18.64
N LEU A 520 -50.02 40.71 19.76
CA LEU A 520 -50.60 40.80 21.10
C LEU A 520 -51.42 42.09 21.28
N VAL A 521 -50.91 43.22 20.77
CA VAL A 521 -51.60 44.52 20.79
C VAL A 521 -52.81 44.56 19.83
N ALA A 522 -52.87 43.71 18.81
CA ALA A 522 -54.03 43.59 17.92
C ALA A 522 -55.14 42.68 18.49
N ALA A 523 -54.75 41.67 19.27
CA ALA A 523 -55.67 40.67 19.85
C ALA A 523 -56.40 41.17 21.11
N GLU A 524 -55.90 42.21 21.80
CA GLU A 524 -56.47 42.69 23.06
C GLU A 524 -57.86 43.34 22.88
N PRO A 525 -58.88 42.99 23.71
CA PRO A 525 -60.20 43.60 23.64
C PRO A 525 -60.21 45.12 23.85
N ARG A 526 -60.90 45.83 22.95
CA ARG A 526 -61.07 47.29 23.00
C ARG A 526 -61.74 47.73 24.30
N GLY A 527 -61.12 48.70 24.99
CA GLY A 527 -61.59 49.26 26.26
C GLY A 527 -60.75 48.85 27.47
N ARG A 528 -59.86 47.85 27.34
CA ARG A 528 -58.86 47.50 28.35
C ARG A 528 -57.64 48.45 28.29
N PRO A 529 -57.12 48.96 29.42
CA PRO A 529 -55.86 49.72 29.41
C PRO A 529 -54.67 48.80 29.12
N LEU A 530 -54.00 49.03 27.99
CA LEU A 530 -52.84 48.29 27.52
C LEU A 530 -51.59 49.19 27.55
N LEU A 531 -50.52 48.70 28.17
CA LEU A 531 -49.20 49.31 28.20
C LEU A 531 -48.20 48.41 27.48
N VAL A 532 -47.33 49.00 26.66
CA VAL A 532 -46.22 48.32 25.99
C VAL A 532 -44.91 48.94 26.44
N ALA A 533 -44.01 48.15 27.00
CA ALA A 533 -42.69 48.59 27.44
C ALA A 533 -41.61 48.19 26.42
N THR A 534 -41.09 49.18 25.69
CA THR A 534 -39.95 49.06 24.77
C THR A 534 -39.37 50.45 24.48
N SER A 535 -38.08 50.53 24.18
CA SER A 535 -37.42 51.74 23.67
C SER A 535 -37.39 51.80 22.14
N ASP A 536 -37.83 50.74 21.44
CA ASP A 536 -37.80 50.73 19.97
C ASP A 536 -38.81 51.72 19.37
N GLN A 537 -38.30 52.66 18.57
CA GLN A 537 -39.10 53.74 18.02
C GLN A 537 -40.07 53.29 16.93
N GLU A 538 -39.81 52.21 16.19
CA GLU A 538 -40.76 51.66 15.22
C GLU A 538 -41.91 50.96 15.95
N VAL A 539 -41.61 50.14 16.95
CA VAL A 539 -42.62 49.44 17.76
C VAL A 539 -43.50 50.45 18.48
N VAL A 540 -42.90 51.47 19.12
CA VAL A 540 -43.61 52.61 19.73
C VAL A 540 -44.55 53.29 18.73
N ARG A 541 -44.08 53.60 17.52
CA ARG A 541 -44.94 54.18 16.46
C ARG A 541 -46.06 53.22 16.04
N SER A 542 -45.82 51.92 16.04
CA SER A 542 -46.81 50.91 15.62
C SER A 542 -47.92 50.69 16.64
N VAL A 543 -47.57 50.48 17.91
CA VAL A 543 -48.54 50.17 18.97
C VAL A 543 -49.38 51.38 19.39
N ARG A 544 -48.84 52.61 19.30
CA ARG A 544 -49.62 53.85 19.54
C ARG A 544 -50.77 54.01 18.55
N ARG A 545 -50.59 53.62 17.27
CA ARG A 545 -51.66 53.61 16.26
C ARG A 545 -52.81 52.64 16.60
N ARG A 546 -52.55 51.64 17.46
CA ARG A 546 -53.54 50.68 17.97
C ARG A 546 -54.12 51.11 19.34
N GLY A 547 -53.72 52.27 19.86
CA GLY A 547 -54.24 52.87 21.11
C GLY A 547 -53.51 52.47 22.39
N ALA A 548 -52.44 51.66 22.32
CA ALA A 548 -51.64 51.28 23.48
C ALA A 548 -50.79 52.44 24.00
N HIS A 549 -50.63 52.52 25.33
CA HIS A 549 -49.70 53.45 25.98
C HIS A 549 -48.29 52.87 25.92
N THR A 550 -47.27 53.72 25.70
CA THR A 550 -45.88 53.24 25.56
C THR A 550 -45.01 53.71 26.71
N VAL A 551 -44.33 52.78 27.38
CA VAL A 551 -43.39 53.03 28.47
C VAL A 551 -41.96 52.85 27.95
N PRO A 552 -41.08 53.87 28.01
CA PRO A 552 -39.68 53.68 27.66
C PRO A 552 -39.02 52.65 28.60
N SER A 553 -38.14 51.79 28.08
CA SER A 553 -37.53 50.71 28.89
C SER A 553 -36.83 51.23 30.14
N ALA A 554 -36.21 52.42 30.07
CA ALA A 554 -35.57 53.09 31.20
C ALA A 554 -36.55 53.42 32.35
N VAL A 555 -37.78 53.84 32.05
CA VAL A 555 -38.81 54.18 33.06
C VAL A 555 -39.32 52.92 33.75
N LEU A 556 -39.58 51.84 32.98
CA LEU A 556 -39.91 50.54 33.56
C LEU A 556 -38.77 50.01 34.45
N LEU A 557 -37.52 50.10 33.99
CA LEU A 557 -36.35 49.67 34.77
C LEU A 557 -36.16 50.49 36.04
N GLN A 558 -36.38 51.80 35.99
CA GLN A 558 -36.37 52.65 37.19
C GLN A 558 -37.46 52.20 38.16
N ARG A 559 -38.66 51.86 37.67
CA ARG A 559 -39.77 51.36 38.49
C ARG A 559 -39.55 49.95 39.06
N LEU A 560 -38.75 49.11 38.39
CA LEU A 560 -38.31 47.79 38.84
C LEU A 560 -37.05 47.83 39.74
N ARG A 561 -36.31 48.95 39.76
CA ARG A 561 -35.19 49.21 40.68
C ARG A 561 -35.64 49.91 41.97
N ALA A 562 -36.78 50.60 41.94
CA ALA A 562 -37.50 51.12 43.10
C ALA A 562 -38.53 50.12 43.68
N ALA A 563 -38.33 48.82 43.44
CA ALA A 563 -39.27 47.75 43.78
C ALA A 563 -38.68 46.67 44.68
#